data_AF-A0A8S9FTS8-F1
#
_entry.id   AF-A0A8S9FTS8-F1
#
_cell.length_a   1.000
_cell.length_b   1.000
_cell.length_c   1.000
_cell.angle_alpha   90.00
_cell.angle_beta   90.00
_cell.angle_gamma   90.00
#
_symmetry.space_group_name_H-M   'P 1'
#
loop_
_entity.id
_entity.type
_entity.pdbx_description
1 polymer ?
#
loop_
_entity_poly.entity_id
_entity_poly.type
_entity_poly.pdbx_seq_one_letter_code
_entity_poly.pdbx_strand_id
1 'polypeptide(L)'
;SGTSGGKQKIFPVNNKFFEDMAFIFALRSSLISKHIEGDEKGKVVMLFFAREQSITPCGLPISTSVTGYLLSDSFKNRPSNCFTSPDEVTLCPDLKQTMYCHLLCGLRQRDEVVAMAASFASSLVGAVTFFESYWKEICSNIRSGHVSEWITDLSCREAVTNILGGGNSELADNIEEECNKKSWKGIIPRLWPNVKFIQSIVTGQNSQYIPMLEFYSNKVHLFSPAYGSSETMFGVNVNPLCKPEDVSYTFMPNISYFEFILADEGNKGEIVDLVNVEIGSYYEPLITNYYDIEWEIFYKCLDFTIMHLNLGS
;
A
#
# COMPACT_ATOMS: atom_id res chain seq x y z
N SER A 1 10.12 10.28 0.23
CA SER A 1 9.40 11.48 0.73
C SER A 1 10.31 12.51 1.39
N GLY A 2 11.55 12.16 1.75
CA GLY A 2 12.51 13.11 2.32
C GLY A 2 12.80 14.31 1.41
N THR A 3 13.17 15.43 2.02
CA THR A 3 13.47 16.68 1.33
C THR A 3 14.93 17.10 1.54
N SER A 4 15.43 17.94 0.64
CA SER A 4 16.71 18.65 0.76
C SER A 4 16.48 20.09 0.30
N GLY A 5 16.86 21.08 1.13
CA GLY A 5 16.58 22.50 0.85
C GLY A 5 15.08 22.80 0.65
N GLY A 6 14.20 22.08 1.34
CA GLY A 6 12.74 22.23 1.22
C GLY A 6 12.11 21.60 -0.03
N LYS A 7 12.91 20.99 -0.92
CA LYS A 7 12.42 20.30 -2.12
C LYS A 7 12.50 18.79 -1.94
N GLN A 8 11.58 18.04 -2.55
CA GLN A 8 11.63 16.58 -2.53
C GLN A 8 12.94 16.09 -3.16
N LYS A 9 13.61 15.13 -2.50
CA LYS A 9 14.76 14.44 -3.09
C LYS A 9 14.30 13.66 -4.32
N ILE A 10 15.09 13.71 -5.39
CA ILE A 10 14.84 13.00 -6.64
C ILE A 10 15.89 11.90 -6.74
N PHE A 11 15.44 10.68 -6.98
CA PHE A 11 16.30 9.53 -7.15
C PHE A 11 16.19 8.99 -8.57
N PRO A 12 17.33 8.66 -9.21
CA PRO A 12 17.33 7.99 -10.49
C PRO A 12 16.77 6.58 -10.33
N VAL A 13 15.89 6.20 -11.25
CA VAL A 13 15.30 4.86 -11.32
C VAL A 13 15.16 4.45 -12.78
N ASN A 14 15.17 3.15 -13.04
CA ASN A 14 14.83 2.59 -14.34
C ASN A 14 13.79 1.46 -14.17
N ASN A 15 13.42 0.77 -15.25
CA ASN A 15 12.38 -0.26 -15.22
C ASN A 15 12.64 -1.37 -14.20
N LYS A 16 13.91 -1.67 -13.88
CA LYS A 16 14.28 -2.68 -12.89
C LYS A 16 13.71 -2.37 -11.51
N PHE A 17 13.56 -1.10 -11.12
CA PHE A 17 12.90 -0.73 -9.86
C PHE A 17 11.44 -1.18 -9.79
N PHE A 18 10.71 -1.06 -10.90
CA PHE A 18 9.32 -1.48 -10.98
C PHE A 18 9.18 -3.00 -11.10
N GLU A 19 10.15 -3.68 -11.72
CA GLU A 19 10.27 -5.14 -11.68
C GLU A 19 10.52 -5.65 -10.26
N ASP A 20 11.41 -5.00 -9.49
CA ASP A 20 11.67 -5.35 -8.09
C ASP A 20 10.44 -5.10 -7.20
N MET A 21 9.70 -4.01 -7.43
CA MET A 21 8.44 -3.77 -6.74
C MET A 21 7.38 -4.84 -7.07
N ALA A 22 7.26 -5.25 -8.34
CA ALA A 22 6.38 -6.34 -8.74
C ALA A 22 6.79 -7.68 -8.14
N PHE A 23 8.09 -7.97 -8.08
CA PHE A 23 8.63 -9.15 -7.42
C PHE A 23 8.26 -9.18 -5.94
N ILE A 24 8.44 -8.07 -5.22
CA ILE A 24 8.03 -7.94 -3.81
C ILE A 24 6.53 -8.17 -3.64
N PHE A 25 5.71 -7.64 -4.55
CA PHE A 25 4.25 -7.82 -4.52
C PHE A 25 3.82 -9.26 -4.78
N ALA A 26 4.50 -9.97 -5.68
CA ALA A 26 4.26 -11.39 -5.91
C ALA A 26 4.71 -12.24 -4.71
N LEU A 27 5.89 -11.94 -4.14
CA LEU A 27 6.44 -12.66 -3.00
C LEU A 27 5.54 -12.54 -1.77
N ARG A 28 5.10 -11.31 -1.42
CA ARG A 28 4.16 -11.13 -0.30
C ARG A 28 2.85 -11.88 -0.53
N SER A 29 2.35 -11.94 -1.77
CA SER A 29 1.11 -12.66 -2.07
C SER A 29 1.29 -14.16 -1.83
N SER A 30 2.43 -14.73 -2.24
CA SER A 30 2.76 -16.14 -1.98
C SER A 30 2.97 -16.44 -0.49
N LEU A 31 3.52 -15.48 0.28
CA LEU A 31 3.66 -15.63 1.73
C LEU A 31 2.29 -15.62 2.42
N ILE A 32 1.39 -14.71 2.02
CA ILE A 32 0.04 -14.64 2.57
C ILE A 32 -0.74 -15.92 2.28
N SER A 33 -0.72 -16.42 1.04
CA SER A 33 -1.53 -17.58 0.66
C SER A 33 -1.13 -18.87 1.39
N LYS A 34 0.12 -18.96 1.87
CA LYS A 34 0.59 -20.05 2.74
C LYS A 34 0.03 -20.00 4.16
N HIS A 35 -0.42 -18.84 4.62
CA HIS A 35 -0.86 -18.62 6.01
C HIS A 35 -2.34 -18.29 6.15
N ILE A 36 -2.98 -17.78 5.09
CA ILE A 36 -4.38 -17.35 5.10
C ILE A 36 -5.13 -18.10 4.00
N GLU A 37 -5.93 -19.09 4.38
CA GLU A 37 -6.68 -19.90 3.42
C GLU A 37 -7.76 -19.08 2.70
N GLY A 38 -7.93 -19.33 1.39
CA GLY A 38 -9.03 -18.83 0.57
C GLY A 38 -8.97 -17.34 0.23
N ASP A 39 -7.78 -16.73 0.26
CA ASP A 39 -7.52 -15.39 -0.28
C ASP A 39 -7.46 -15.40 -1.82
N GLU A 40 -7.01 -16.49 -2.44
CA GLU A 40 -6.73 -16.61 -3.89
C GLU A 40 -7.94 -16.40 -4.81
N LYS A 41 -9.17 -16.51 -4.28
CA LYS A 41 -10.41 -16.41 -5.06
C LYS A 41 -11.14 -15.07 -4.90
N GLY A 42 -10.64 -14.19 -4.04
CA GLY A 42 -11.28 -12.91 -3.74
C GLY A 42 -10.59 -11.71 -4.37
N LYS A 43 -11.22 -10.55 -4.22
CA LYS A 43 -10.71 -9.24 -4.61
C LYS A 43 -10.17 -8.49 -3.41
N VAL A 44 -9.28 -7.55 -3.68
CA VAL A 44 -8.75 -6.62 -2.69
C VAL A 44 -9.30 -5.23 -2.96
N VAL A 45 -9.80 -4.56 -1.91
CA VAL A 45 -10.02 -3.11 -1.95
C VAL A 45 -8.65 -2.45 -1.81
N MET A 46 -8.01 -2.16 -2.95
CA MET A 46 -6.68 -1.55 -3.01
C MET A 46 -6.80 -0.05 -3.23
N LEU A 47 -6.35 0.74 -2.25
CA LEU A 47 -6.35 2.20 -2.30
C LEU A 47 -5.02 2.70 -2.86
N PHE A 48 -4.92 2.68 -4.18
CA PHE A 48 -3.80 3.26 -4.91
C PHE A 48 -4.14 4.68 -5.37
N PHE A 49 -3.17 5.57 -5.34
CA PHE A 49 -3.37 6.96 -5.74
C PHE A 49 -2.28 7.37 -6.70
N ALA A 50 -2.63 7.46 -7.99
CA ALA A 50 -1.78 8.13 -8.95
C ALA A 50 -1.68 9.64 -8.62
N ARG A 51 -0.58 10.24 -9.05
CA ARG A 51 -0.36 11.68 -8.95
C ARG A 51 0.18 12.15 -10.29
N GLU A 52 -0.08 13.41 -10.61
CA GLU A 52 0.49 14.02 -11.80
C GLU A 52 2.02 13.98 -11.75
N GLN A 53 2.63 13.61 -12.88
CA GLN A 53 4.09 13.61 -13.02
C GLN A 53 4.56 15.03 -13.33
N SER A 54 5.72 15.41 -12.81
CA SER A 54 6.44 16.60 -13.28
C SER A 54 7.55 16.19 -14.23
N ILE A 55 8.09 17.12 -15.00
CA ILE A 55 9.14 16.84 -16.00
C ILE A 55 10.41 17.61 -15.61
N THR A 56 11.56 16.95 -15.63
CA THR A 56 12.87 17.60 -15.44
C THR A 56 13.20 18.50 -16.64
N PRO A 57 14.13 19.46 -16.51
CA PRO A 57 14.64 20.21 -17.65
C PRO A 57 15.23 19.37 -18.79
N CYS A 58 15.67 18.13 -18.51
CA CYS A 58 16.17 17.20 -19.53
C CYS A 58 15.08 16.28 -20.11
N GLY A 59 13.81 16.51 -19.79
CA GLY A 59 12.67 15.77 -20.36
C GLY A 59 12.35 14.44 -19.67
N LEU A 60 12.99 14.14 -18.53
CA LEU A 60 12.71 12.92 -17.76
C LEU A 60 11.53 13.13 -16.80
N PRO A 61 10.61 12.17 -16.65
CA PRO A 61 9.51 12.28 -15.70
C PRO A 61 9.99 12.11 -14.25
N ILE A 62 9.43 12.92 -13.36
CA ILE A 62 9.54 12.81 -11.91
C ILE A 62 8.16 12.43 -11.37
N SER A 63 8.11 11.38 -10.57
CA SER A 63 6.89 10.94 -9.92
C SER A 63 7.17 10.24 -8.60
N THR A 64 6.14 9.97 -7.81
CA THR A 64 6.28 9.12 -6.63
C THR A 64 6.52 7.67 -7.05
N SER A 65 7.16 6.86 -6.21
CA SER A 65 7.43 5.44 -6.50
C SER A 65 6.15 4.66 -6.85
N VAL A 66 5.04 4.95 -6.17
CA VAL A 66 3.73 4.33 -6.45
C VAL A 66 3.20 4.79 -7.81
N THR A 67 3.18 6.10 -8.09
CA THR A 67 2.78 6.62 -9.41
C THR A 67 3.60 5.99 -10.54
N GLY A 68 4.92 5.94 -10.39
CA GLY A 68 5.81 5.34 -11.38
C GLY A 68 5.47 3.87 -11.63
N TYR A 69 5.22 3.11 -10.56
CA TYR A 69 4.80 1.72 -10.67
C TYR A 69 3.46 1.58 -11.40
N LEU A 70 2.45 2.37 -11.04
CA LEU A 70 1.12 2.33 -11.67
C LEU A 70 1.16 2.63 -13.18
N LEU A 71 2.12 3.45 -13.62
CA LEU A 71 2.30 3.78 -15.04
C LEU A 71 3.22 2.79 -15.78
N SER A 72 3.94 1.93 -15.06
CA SER A 72 4.88 0.97 -15.60
C SER A 72 4.20 -0.24 -16.27
N ASP A 73 4.95 -0.93 -17.13
CA ASP A 73 4.48 -2.18 -17.73
C ASP A 73 4.35 -3.31 -16.70
N SER A 74 5.10 -3.26 -15.60
CA SER A 74 4.96 -4.20 -14.48
C SER A 74 3.57 -4.17 -13.86
N PHE A 75 2.95 -2.99 -13.76
CA PHE A 75 1.56 -2.88 -13.29
C PHE A 75 0.57 -3.27 -14.38
N LYS A 76 0.77 -2.85 -15.64
CA LYS A 76 -0.15 -3.17 -16.74
C LYS A 76 -0.22 -4.68 -17.03
N ASN A 77 0.90 -5.38 -16.92
CA ASN A 77 1.00 -6.81 -17.20
C ASN A 77 0.73 -7.70 -15.98
N ARG A 78 0.24 -7.14 -14.87
CA ARG A 78 -0.15 -7.91 -13.68
C ARG A 78 -1.37 -8.80 -13.99
N PRO A 79 -1.62 -9.85 -13.20
CA PRO A 79 -2.85 -10.64 -13.33
C PRO A 79 -4.11 -9.76 -13.25
N SER A 80 -5.03 -9.95 -14.21
CA SER A 80 -6.31 -9.24 -14.23
C SER A 80 -7.21 -9.69 -13.07
N ASN A 81 -8.06 -8.80 -12.56
CA ASN A 81 -9.15 -9.06 -11.60
C ASN A 81 -8.77 -9.25 -10.12
N CYS A 82 -7.58 -8.84 -9.67
CA CYS A 82 -7.22 -8.90 -8.25
C CYS A 82 -7.82 -7.76 -7.40
N PHE A 83 -8.19 -6.64 -8.03
CA PHE A 83 -8.67 -5.45 -7.32
C PHE A 83 -10.14 -5.18 -7.62
N THR A 84 -10.85 -4.58 -6.67
CA THR A 84 -12.23 -4.11 -6.89
C THR A 84 -12.29 -2.93 -7.85
N SER A 85 -11.24 -2.12 -7.86
CA SER A 85 -11.20 -0.90 -8.67
C SER A 85 -10.50 -1.14 -10.00
N PRO A 86 -11.07 -0.64 -11.10
CA PRO A 86 -10.44 -0.69 -12.41
C PRO A 86 -9.24 0.27 -12.49
N ASP A 87 -8.42 0.11 -13.53
CA ASP A 87 -7.19 0.89 -13.68
C ASP A 87 -7.46 2.36 -13.96
N GLU A 88 -8.56 2.67 -14.64
CA GLU A 88 -9.04 4.03 -14.89
C GLU A 88 -9.32 4.79 -13.58
N VAL A 89 -9.85 4.10 -12.56
CA VAL A 89 -10.04 4.69 -11.23
C VAL A 89 -8.68 4.93 -10.56
N THR A 90 -7.81 3.93 -10.62
CA THR A 90 -6.49 3.97 -9.97
C THR A 90 -5.57 5.05 -10.56
N LEU A 91 -5.70 5.30 -11.87
CA LEU A 91 -4.91 6.26 -12.63
C LEU A 91 -5.55 7.65 -12.70
N CYS A 92 -6.74 7.84 -12.11
CA CYS A 92 -7.39 9.15 -12.05
C CYS A 92 -6.51 10.14 -11.26
N PRO A 93 -6.24 11.35 -11.80
CA PRO A 93 -5.35 12.31 -11.15
C PRO A 93 -6.00 13.02 -9.95
N ASP A 94 -7.33 13.05 -9.88
CA ASP A 94 -8.07 13.67 -8.78
C ASP A 94 -8.20 12.70 -7.61
N LEU A 95 -7.50 12.98 -6.51
CA LEU A 95 -7.48 12.14 -5.31
C LEU A 95 -8.86 11.99 -4.65
N LYS A 96 -9.70 13.01 -4.72
CA LYS A 96 -11.04 12.99 -4.13
C LYS A 96 -11.95 12.06 -4.94
N GLN A 97 -11.92 12.19 -6.27
CA GLN A 97 -12.68 11.30 -7.16
C GLN A 97 -12.19 9.86 -7.02
N THR A 98 -10.87 9.65 -7.04
CA THR A 98 -10.23 8.35 -6.87
C THR A 98 -10.66 7.66 -5.57
N MET A 99 -10.59 8.36 -4.44
CA MET A 99 -11.02 7.82 -3.13
C MET A 99 -12.49 7.41 -3.15
N TYR A 100 -13.36 8.28 -3.66
CA TYR A 100 -14.79 8.01 -3.74
C TYR A 100 -15.09 6.79 -4.62
N CYS A 101 -14.47 6.72 -5.79
CA CYS A 101 -14.64 5.64 -6.74
C CYS A 101 -14.06 4.31 -6.25
N HIS A 102 -12.94 4.32 -5.51
CA HIS A 102 -12.41 3.13 -4.83
C HIS A 102 -13.42 2.54 -3.84
N LEU A 103 -13.98 3.39 -2.97
CA LEU A 103 -14.98 2.97 -1.98
C LEU A 103 -16.25 2.46 -2.66
N LEU A 104 -16.73 3.16 -3.69
CA LEU A 104 -17.93 2.77 -4.43
C LEU A 104 -17.77 1.41 -5.13
N CYS A 105 -16.64 1.20 -5.82
CA CYS A 105 -16.32 -0.10 -6.44
C CYS A 105 -16.18 -1.22 -5.40
N GLY A 106 -15.53 -0.91 -4.27
CA GLY A 106 -15.31 -1.86 -3.18
C GLY A 106 -16.59 -2.29 -2.49
N LEU A 107 -17.54 -1.37 -2.27
CA LEU A 107 -18.85 -1.68 -1.68
C LEU A 107 -19.75 -2.43 -2.65
N ARG A 108 -19.70 -2.08 -3.95
CA ARG A 108 -20.47 -2.77 -4.98
C ARG A 108 -20.10 -4.26 -5.08
N GLN A 109 -18.83 -4.58 -4.87
CA GLN A 109 -18.28 -5.93 -4.95
C GLN A 109 -17.99 -6.53 -3.56
N ARG A 110 -18.68 -6.05 -2.50
CA ARG A 110 -18.32 -6.35 -1.10
C ARG A 110 -18.20 -7.84 -0.76
N ASP A 111 -18.98 -8.69 -1.42
CA ASP A 111 -19.01 -10.13 -1.16
C ASP A 111 -17.78 -10.84 -1.73
N GLU A 112 -17.12 -10.26 -2.73
CA GLU A 112 -15.87 -10.77 -3.30
C GLU A 112 -14.64 -10.29 -2.51
N VAL A 113 -14.79 -9.32 -1.60
CA VAL A 113 -13.65 -8.69 -0.92
C VAL A 113 -13.11 -9.56 0.21
N VAL A 114 -11.86 -10.00 0.04
CA VAL A 114 -11.14 -10.81 1.05
C VAL A 114 -10.06 -10.04 1.79
N ALA A 115 -9.64 -8.88 1.27
CA ALA A 115 -8.66 -8.03 1.92
C ALA A 115 -8.86 -6.55 1.58
N MET A 116 -8.34 -5.70 2.45
CA MET A 116 -8.16 -4.28 2.16
C MET A 116 -6.70 -3.92 2.17
N ALA A 117 -6.27 -2.99 1.34
CA ALA A 117 -4.87 -2.63 1.27
C ALA A 117 -4.65 -1.16 0.89
N ALA A 118 -3.65 -0.54 1.50
CA ALA A 118 -3.12 0.77 1.13
C ALA A 118 -1.65 0.85 1.53
N SER A 119 -0.88 1.73 0.88
CA SER A 119 0.55 1.88 1.20
C SER A 119 0.81 2.23 2.67
N PHE A 120 -0.02 3.08 3.28
CA PHE A 120 0.17 3.50 4.68
C PHE A 120 -1.13 3.42 5.47
N ALA A 121 -1.02 3.12 6.77
CA ALA A 121 -2.16 3.02 7.68
C ALA A 121 -3.00 4.30 7.70
N SER A 122 -2.34 5.45 7.59
CA SER A 122 -2.97 6.77 7.46
C SER A 122 -3.94 6.86 6.27
N SER A 123 -3.65 6.19 5.15
CA SER A 123 -4.52 6.19 3.97
C SER A 123 -5.80 5.40 4.21
N LEU A 124 -5.73 4.27 4.92
CA LEU A 124 -6.91 3.48 5.29
C LEU A 124 -7.78 4.21 6.31
N VAL A 125 -7.17 4.80 7.33
CA VAL A 125 -7.90 5.65 8.30
C VAL A 125 -8.56 6.81 7.57
N GLY A 126 -7.81 7.49 6.69
CA GLY A 126 -8.34 8.57 5.85
C GLY A 126 -9.50 8.12 4.96
N ALA A 127 -9.47 6.90 4.42
CA ALA A 127 -10.56 6.35 3.62
C ALA A 127 -11.83 6.08 4.45
N VAL A 128 -11.69 5.59 5.69
CA VAL A 128 -12.84 5.42 6.59
C VAL A 128 -13.42 6.77 6.98
N THR A 129 -12.59 7.75 7.36
CA THR A 129 -13.05 9.12 7.65
C THR A 129 -13.69 9.80 6.43
N PHE A 130 -13.16 9.56 5.24
CA PHE A 130 -13.78 10.02 4.00
C PHE A 130 -15.15 9.36 3.82
N PHE A 131 -15.25 8.05 4.00
CA PHE A 131 -16.51 7.32 3.89
C PHE A 131 -17.57 7.81 4.88
N GLU A 132 -17.20 8.16 6.12
CA GLU A 132 -18.09 8.79 7.11
C GLU A 132 -18.79 10.05 6.56
N SER A 133 -18.12 10.80 5.68
CA SER A 133 -18.66 12.04 5.09
C SER A 133 -19.53 11.79 3.85
N TYR A 134 -19.31 10.69 3.12
CA TYR A 134 -19.89 10.45 1.80
C TYR A 134 -20.82 9.23 1.72
N TRP A 135 -20.98 8.44 2.79
CA TRP A 135 -21.75 7.18 2.73
C TRP A 135 -23.17 7.35 2.20
N LYS A 136 -23.86 8.46 2.53
CA LYS A 136 -25.22 8.74 2.03
C LYS A 136 -25.25 8.89 0.51
N GLU A 137 -24.27 9.59 -0.04
CA GLU A 137 -24.16 9.80 -1.48
C GLU A 137 -23.78 8.50 -2.18
N ILE A 138 -22.85 7.74 -1.60
CA ILE A 138 -22.47 6.41 -2.09
C ILE A 138 -23.68 5.47 -2.12
N CYS A 139 -24.50 5.45 -1.06
CA CYS A 139 -25.71 4.64 -1.02
C CYS A 139 -26.73 5.09 -2.09
N SER A 140 -26.88 6.40 -2.30
CA SER A 140 -27.71 6.94 -3.39
C SER A 140 -27.21 6.50 -4.78
N ASN A 141 -25.90 6.51 -5.02
CA ASN A 141 -25.29 6.04 -6.26
C ASN A 141 -25.49 4.53 -6.45
N ILE A 142 -25.31 3.72 -5.41
CA ILE A 142 -25.57 2.27 -5.46
C ILE A 142 -27.05 2.00 -5.75
N ARG A 143 -27.96 2.72 -5.10
CA ARG A 143 -29.41 2.57 -5.25
C ARG A 143 -29.87 2.91 -6.67
N SER A 144 -29.39 4.02 -7.20
CA SER A 144 -29.76 4.50 -8.55
C SER A 144 -28.97 3.81 -9.67
N GLY A 145 -27.79 3.27 -9.37
CA GLY A 145 -26.85 2.77 -10.38
C GLY A 145 -26.10 3.87 -11.13
N HIS A 146 -26.12 5.11 -10.64
CA HIS A 146 -25.53 6.27 -11.31
C HIS A 146 -24.45 6.92 -10.46
N VAL A 147 -23.31 7.22 -11.08
CA VAL A 147 -22.20 7.93 -10.45
C VAL A 147 -22.49 9.43 -10.40
N SER A 148 -22.17 10.07 -9.28
CA SER A 148 -22.35 11.51 -9.07
C SER A 148 -21.68 12.39 -10.13
N GLU A 149 -22.33 13.50 -10.51
CA GLU A 149 -21.88 14.42 -11.57
C GLU A 149 -20.54 15.13 -11.27
N TRP A 150 -20.13 15.19 -10.01
CA TRP A 150 -18.84 15.79 -9.64
C TRP A 150 -17.65 14.86 -9.93
N ILE A 151 -17.90 13.61 -10.33
CA ILE A 151 -16.88 12.74 -10.91
C ILE A 151 -16.70 13.16 -12.37
N THR A 152 -15.77 14.08 -12.61
CA THR A 152 -15.54 14.74 -13.90
C THR A 152 -14.58 13.98 -14.80
N ASP A 153 -13.74 13.09 -14.24
CA ASP A 153 -12.88 12.24 -15.05
C ASP A 153 -13.70 11.19 -15.80
N LEU A 154 -13.74 11.31 -17.13
CA LEU A 154 -14.63 10.51 -17.98
C LEU A 154 -14.30 9.02 -17.93
N SER A 155 -13.03 8.65 -18.01
CA SER A 155 -12.59 7.25 -17.97
C SER A 155 -12.92 6.60 -16.63
N CYS A 156 -12.65 7.29 -15.52
CA CYS A 156 -13.04 6.86 -14.19
C CYS A 156 -14.56 6.70 -14.08
N ARG A 157 -15.33 7.69 -14.55
CA ARG A 157 -16.79 7.68 -14.49
C ARG A 157 -17.39 6.51 -15.27
N GLU A 158 -16.93 6.26 -16.49
CA GLU A 158 -17.37 5.15 -17.34
C GLU A 158 -17.03 3.80 -16.69
N ALA A 159 -15.80 3.64 -16.20
CA ALA A 159 -15.36 2.39 -15.56
C ALA A 159 -16.18 2.08 -14.30
N VAL A 160 -16.46 3.07 -13.45
CA VAL A 160 -17.28 2.90 -12.25
C VAL A 160 -18.74 2.62 -12.60
N THR A 161 -19.28 3.26 -13.64
CA THR A 161 -20.64 3.00 -14.13
C THR A 161 -20.79 1.55 -14.58
N ASN A 162 -19.78 1.00 -15.25
CA ASN A 162 -19.75 -0.41 -15.64
C ASN A 162 -19.71 -1.35 -14.43
N ILE A 163 -18.95 -1.01 -13.38
CA ILE A 163 -18.91 -1.77 -12.12
C ILE A 163 -20.25 -1.72 -11.37
N LEU A 164 -20.93 -0.55 -11.37
CA LEU A 164 -22.27 -0.45 -10.80
C LEU A 164 -23.24 -1.37 -11.56
N GLY A 165 -23.25 -1.33 -12.90
CA GLY A 165 -24.04 -2.25 -13.72
C GLY A 165 -25.56 -2.17 -13.51
N GLY A 166 -26.04 -1.08 -12.88
CA GLY A 166 -27.44 -0.87 -12.51
C GLY A 166 -27.64 -0.62 -11.00
N GLY A 167 -28.87 -0.23 -10.64
CA GLY A 167 -29.23 0.07 -9.25
C GLY A 167 -29.38 -1.18 -8.38
N ASN A 168 -29.06 -1.05 -7.10
CA ASN A 168 -29.27 -2.09 -6.08
C ASN A 168 -29.70 -1.47 -4.75
N SER A 169 -31.02 -1.37 -4.55
CA SER A 169 -31.62 -0.81 -3.34
C SER A 169 -31.31 -1.62 -2.09
N GLU A 170 -31.32 -2.96 -2.18
CA GLU A 170 -31.06 -3.84 -1.03
C GLU A 170 -29.64 -3.62 -0.47
N LEU A 171 -28.64 -3.57 -1.35
CA LEU A 171 -27.27 -3.28 -0.96
C LEU A 171 -27.15 -1.89 -0.32
N ALA A 172 -27.80 -0.88 -0.90
CA ALA A 172 -27.81 0.47 -0.34
C ALA A 172 -28.44 0.46 1.06
N ASP A 173 -29.63 -0.12 1.24
CA ASP A 173 -30.32 -0.21 2.52
C ASP A 173 -29.45 -0.89 3.60
N ASN A 174 -28.78 -2.00 3.24
CA ASN A 174 -27.88 -2.71 4.14
C ASN A 174 -26.68 -1.85 4.57
N ILE A 175 -26.07 -1.10 3.65
CA ILE A 175 -24.95 -0.20 3.98
C ILE A 175 -25.45 0.96 4.84
N GLU A 176 -26.60 1.54 4.52
CA GLU A 176 -27.20 2.63 5.31
C GLU A 176 -27.49 2.17 6.75
N GLU A 177 -28.03 0.96 6.94
CA GLU A 177 -28.25 0.41 8.28
C GLU A 177 -26.96 0.35 9.10
N GLU A 178 -25.87 -0.12 8.50
CA GLU A 178 -24.57 -0.21 9.15
C GLU A 178 -23.96 1.16 9.50
N CYS A 179 -24.10 2.13 8.59
CA CYS A 179 -23.57 3.49 8.75
C CYS A 179 -24.39 4.35 9.73
N ASN A 180 -25.68 4.05 9.90
CA ASN A 180 -26.55 4.75 10.86
C ASN A 180 -26.34 4.32 12.32
N LYS A 181 -25.55 3.27 12.57
CA LYS A 181 -25.23 2.83 13.94
C LYS A 181 -24.39 3.91 14.65
N LYS A 182 -24.64 4.08 15.95
CA LYS A 182 -23.93 5.07 16.80
C LYS A 182 -22.41 4.86 16.83
N SER A 183 -21.94 3.64 16.62
CA SER A 183 -20.53 3.29 16.69
C SER A 183 -20.05 2.67 15.38
N TRP A 184 -18.94 3.20 14.89
CA TRP A 184 -18.21 2.71 13.73
C TRP A 184 -17.18 1.63 14.08
N LYS A 185 -17.13 1.18 15.35
CA LYS A 185 -16.26 0.08 15.77
C LYS A 185 -16.56 -1.16 14.96
N GLY A 186 -15.61 -1.71 14.20
CA GLY A 186 -15.82 -2.87 13.35
C GLY A 186 -16.60 -2.59 12.07
N ILE A 187 -16.65 -1.35 11.61
CA ILE A 187 -17.33 -1.00 10.35
C ILE A 187 -16.76 -1.77 9.15
N ILE A 188 -15.45 -2.03 9.12
CA ILE A 188 -14.80 -2.73 8.00
C ILE A 188 -15.39 -4.13 7.81
N PRO A 189 -15.35 -5.06 8.77
CA PRO A 189 -15.95 -6.38 8.58
C PRO A 189 -17.49 -6.35 8.47
N ARG A 190 -18.17 -5.28 8.89
CA ARG A 190 -19.63 -5.16 8.66
C ARG A 190 -19.95 -4.81 7.21
N LEU A 191 -19.17 -3.91 6.60
CA LEU A 191 -19.31 -3.53 5.21
C LEU A 191 -18.72 -4.58 4.26
N TRP A 192 -17.63 -5.24 4.64
CA TRP A 192 -16.95 -6.27 3.86
C TRP A 192 -16.88 -7.57 4.66
N PRO A 193 -17.94 -8.39 4.64
CA PRO A 193 -18.10 -9.52 5.57
C PRO A 193 -17.06 -10.62 5.38
N ASN A 194 -16.45 -10.73 4.20
CA ASN A 194 -15.47 -11.75 3.86
C ASN A 194 -14.01 -11.28 4.04
N VAL A 195 -13.79 -10.07 4.59
CA VAL A 195 -12.44 -9.53 4.81
C VAL A 195 -11.68 -10.35 5.86
N LYS A 196 -10.49 -10.83 5.49
CA LYS A 196 -9.65 -11.70 6.32
C LYS A 196 -8.49 -10.94 6.96
N PHE A 197 -7.95 -9.97 6.24
CA PHE A 197 -6.81 -9.17 6.69
C PHE A 197 -6.77 -7.81 6.00
N ILE A 198 -6.02 -6.90 6.60
CA ILE A 198 -5.77 -5.55 6.10
C ILE A 198 -4.27 -5.40 5.90
N GLN A 199 -3.85 -5.04 4.68
CA GLN A 199 -2.45 -4.82 4.34
C GLN A 199 -2.11 -3.34 4.39
N SER A 200 -1.21 -2.94 5.28
CA SER A 200 -0.70 -1.59 5.29
C SER A 200 0.55 -1.46 6.13
N ILE A 201 1.39 -0.47 5.81
CA ILE A 201 2.52 -0.14 6.67
C ILE A 201 2.00 0.43 7.98
N VAL A 202 2.18 -0.36 9.05
CA VAL A 202 1.82 -0.04 10.44
C VAL A 202 3.04 0.09 11.36
N THR A 203 4.26 0.01 10.79
CA THR A 203 5.52 0.19 11.53
C THR A 203 5.99 1.66 11.51
N GLY A 204 6.99 1.97 12.33
CA GLY A 204 7.55 3.32 12.44
C GLY A 204 6.48 4.34 12.83
N GLN A 205 6.47 5.50 12.17
CA GLN A 205 5.48 6.56 12.44
C GLN A 205 4.02 6.15 12.17
N ASN A 206 3.77 5.12 11.36
CA ASN A 206 2.41 4.66 11.08
C ASN A 206 1.82 3.81 12.22
N SER A 207 2.62 3.39 13.20
CA SER A 207 2.14 2.66 14.39
C SER A 207 1.10 3.44 15.19
N GLN A 208 1.14 4.77 15.16
CA GLN A 208 0.14 5.62 15.82
C GLN A 208 -1.29 5.39 15.33
N TYR A 209 -1.47 4.83 14.13
CA TYR A 209 -2.79 4.54 13.55
C TYR A 209 -3.31 3.14 13.90
N ILE A 210 -2.51 2.27 14.52
CA ILE A 210 -2.92 0.91 14.90
C ILE A 210 -4.21 0.94 15.74
N PRO A 211 -4.36 1.75 16.80
CA PRO A 211 -5.57 1.73 17.62
C PRO A 211 -6.84 2.10 16.84
N MET A 212 -6.73 3.03 15.88
CA MET A 212 -7.86 3.40 15.01
C MET A 212 -8.21 2.28 14.03
N LEU A 213 -7.20 1.65 13.42
CA LEU A 213 -7.42 0.52 12.53
C LEU A 213 -8.03 -0.67 13.29
N GLU A 214 -7.55 -1.00 14.48
CA GLU A 214 -8.14 -2.04 15.33
C GLU A 214 -9.59 -1.72 15.74
N PHE A 215 -9.88 -0.45 16.01
CA PHE A 215 -11.24 0.01 16.26
C PHE A 215 -12.15 -0.24 15.06
N TYR A 216 -11.75 0.15 13.85
CA TYR A 216 -12.57 -0.02 12.64
C TYR A 216 -12.60 -1.46 12.11
N SER A 217 -11.53 -2.24 12.34
CA SER A 217 -11.36 -3.60 11.84
C SER A 217 -11.94 -4.67 12.77
N ASN A 218 -12.12 -4.35 14.07
CA ASN A 218 -12.65 -5.26 15.08
C ASN A 218 -11.95 -6.64 15.07
N LYS A 219 -10.62 -6.61 15.20
CA LYS A 219 -9.72 -7.79 15.23
C LYS A 219 -9.44 -8.47 13.89
N VAL A 220 -9.87 -7.90 12.77
CA VAL A 220 -9.33 -8.32 11.46
C VAL A 220 -7.81 -8.04 11.46
N HIS A 221 -7.05 -9.05 11.04
CA HIS A 221 -5.60 -9.06 11.15
C HIS A 221 -4.94 -7.92 10.37
N LEU A 222 -3.99 -7.21 10.98
CA LEU A 222 -3.21 -6.15 10.34
C LEU A 222 -1.85 -6.72 9.90
N PHE A 223 -1.58 -6.68 8.61
CA PHE A 223 -0.34 -7.18 8.03
C PHE A 223 0.47 -6.02 7.41
N SER A 224 1.72 -5.85 7.86
CA SER A 224 2.67 -4.91 7.27
C SER A 224 3.58 -5.64 6.28
N PRO A 225 3.38 -5.50 4.95
CA PRO A 225 3.88 -6.49 4.00
C PRO A 225 5.35 -6.33 3.60
N ALA A 226 5.85 -5.11 3.52
CA ALA A 226 7.14 -4.83 2.90
C ALA A 226 7.79 -3.56 3.46
N TYR A 227 9.10 -3.46 3.29
CA TYR A 227 9.87 -2.24 3.56
C TYR A 227 10.56 -1.80 2.28
N GLY A 228 10.52 -0.50 2.00
CA GLY A 228 11.03 0.09 0.77
C GLY A 228 11.10 1.61 0.87
N SER A 229 11.90 2.19 -0.01
CA SER A 229 12.08 3.63 -0.13
C SER A 229 12.01 4.08 -1.60
N SER A 230 12.36 5.34 -1.87
CA SER A 230 12.46 5.83 -3.25
C SER A 230 13.77 5.43 -3.93
N GLU A 231 14.74 4.97 -3.15
CA GLU A 231 16.07 4.55 -3.60
C GLU A 231 16.14 3.05 -3.92
N THR A 232 15.42 2.21 -3.17
CA THR A 232 15.32 0.77 -3.42
C THR A 232 14.16 0.12 -2.66
N MET A 233 13.77 -1.09 -3.06
CA MET A 233 12.95 -1.97 -2.23
C MET A 233 13.87 -2.78 -1.30
N PHE A 234 13.59 -2.81 0.00
CA PHE A 234 14.46 -3.51 0.95
C PHE A 234 14.06 -4.96 1.12
N GLY A 235 12.81 -5.22 1.53
CA GLY A 235 12.44 -6.54 2.02
C GLY A 235 10.96 -6.75 2.27
N VAL A 236 10.62 -7.95 2.71
CA VAL A 236 9.25 -8.39 3.03
C VAL A 236 9.13 -8.87 4.46
N ASN A 237 7.95 -8.74 5.05
CA ASN A 237 7.63 -9.45 6.27
C ASN A 237 7.30 -10.91 5.94
N VAL A 238 8.16 -11.82 6.39
CA VAL A 238 8.03 -13.28 6.15
C VAL A 238 7.10 -13.97 7.15
N ASN A 239 6.68 -13.29 8.21
CA ASN A 239 5.72 -13.78 9.19
C ASN A 239 4.42 -12.96 9.12
N PRO A 240 3.51 -13.28 8.18
CA PRO A 240 2.34 -12.45 7.94
C PRO A 240 1.32 -12.42 9.08
N LEU A 241 1.42 -13.34 10.05
CA LEU A 241 0.52 -13.44 11.20
C LEU A 241 1.09 -12.78 12.47
N CYS A 242 2.29 -12.18 12.41
CA CYS A 242 2.85 -11.48 13.56
C CYS A 242 1.98 -10.29 13.96
N LYS A 243 2.06 -9.89 15.23
CA LYS A 243 1.41 -8.67 15.67
C LYS A 243 2.12 -7.44 15.10
N PRO A 244 1.44 -6.29 14.99
CA PRO A 244 2.06 -5.05 14.50
C PRO A 244 3.35 -4.65 15.25
N GLU A 245 3.41 -4.89 16.57
CA GLU A 245 4.58 -4.61 17.40
C GLU A 245 5.78 -5.54 17.14
N ASP A 246 5.54 -6.72 16.55
CA ASP A 246 6.54 -7.77 16.33
C ASP A 246 7.03 -7.83 14.87
N VAL A 247 6.61 -6.87 14.03
CA VAL A 247 6.94 -6.87 12.59
C VAL A 247 8.45 -6.73 12.39
N SER A 248 9.00 -7.61 11.56
CA SER A 248 10.37 -7.55 11.05
C SER A 248 10.38 -7.76 9.53
N TYR A 249 11.31 -7.12 8.83
CA TYR A 249 11.44 -7.21 7.38
C TYR A 249 12.72 -7.93 7.00
N THR A 250 12.60 -9.02 6.25
CA THR A 250 13.75 -9.75 5.71
C THR A 250 14.19 -9.09 4.41
N PHE A 251 15.43 -8.59 4.39
CA PHE A 251 16.01 -7.95 3.22
C PHE A 251 16.19 -8.96 2.08
N MET A 252 15.85 -8.55 0.86
CA MET A 252 15.92 -9.40 -0.33
C MET A 252 17.25 -9.17 -1.06
N PRO A 253 18.24 -10.07 -0.93
CA PRO A 253 19.61 -9.82 -1.38
C PRO A 253 19.77 -9.70 -2.91
N ASN A 254 18.73 -10.03 -3.67
CA ASN A 254 18.70 -9.92 -5.12
C ASN A 254 18.23 -8.54 -5.64
N ILE A 255 17.82 -7.62 -4.75
CA ILE A 255 17.30 -6.30 -5.14
C ILE A 255 18.41 -5.24 -5.19
N SER A 256 19.28 -5.21 -4.19
CA SER A 256 20.41 -4.28 -4.11
C SER A 256 21.51 -4.90 -3.26
N TYR A 257 22.72 -4.36 -3.35
CA TYR A 257 23.75 -4.66 -2.37
C TYR A 257 23.48 -3.86 -1.10
N PHE A 258 23.46 -4.53 0.04
CA PHE A 258 23.11 -3.94 1.34
C PHE A 258 24.30 -4.04 2.30
N GLU A 259 24.70 -2.88 2.80
CA GLU A 259 25.68 -2.71 3.87
C GLU A 259 25.04 -1.93 5.03
N PHE A 260 25.69 -1.96 6.19
CA PHE A 260 25.10 -1.46 7.41
C PHE A 260 26.15 -0.72 8.24
N ILE A 261 25.88 0.55 8.54
CA ILE A 261 26.69 1.33 9.48
C ILE A 261 26.15 1.10 10.89
N LEU A 262 26.99 0.62 11.80
CA LEU A 262 26.61 0.42 13.20
C LEU A 262 26.33 1.78 13.89
N ALA A 263 25.14 1.90 14.48
CA ALA A 263 24.60 3.14 15.05
C ALA A 263 24.75 3.29 16.58
N ASP A 264 25.33 2.30 17.27
CA ASP A 264 25.46 2.30 18.73
C ASP A 264 26.45 3.38 19.25
N GLU A 265 26.14 3.95 20.42
CA GLU A 265 26.93 4.99 21.06
C GLU A 265 28.36 4.49 21.36
N GLY A 266 29.33 4.98 20.59
CA GLY A 266 30.76 4.69 20.77
C GLY A 266 31.46 4.09 19.56
N ASN A 267 30.73 3.71 18.50
CA ASN A 267 31.33 3.09 17.32
C ASN A 267 31.73 4.07 16.20
N LYS A 268 32.81 3.72 15.50
CA LYS A 268 33.53 4.57 14.52
C LYS A 268 32.96 4.49 13.10
N GLY A 269 31.66 4.20 12.93
CA GLY A 269 31.07 4.01 11.61
C GLY A 269 31.60 2.77 10.89
N GLU A 270 31.74 1.66 11.63
CA GLU A 270 32.05 0.35 11.03
C GLU A 270 30.91 -0.05 10.08
N ILE A 271 31.31 -0.46 8.87
CA ILE A 271 30.41 -0.92 7.82
C ILE A 271 30.51 -2.44 7.77
N VAL A 272 29.37 -3.11 7.86
CA VAL A 272 29.27 -4.57 7.75
C VAL A 272 28.32 -4.97 6.63
N ASP A 273 28.60 -6.10 5.98
CA ASP A 273 27.71 -6.68 4.97
C ASP A 273 26.43 -7.23 5.61
N LEU A 274 25.38 -7.42 4.80
CA LEU A 274 24.09 -7.99 5.22
C LEU A 274 24.18 -9.27 6.06
N VAL A 275 25.14 -10.14 5.79
CA VAL A 275 25.31 -11.42 6.51
C VAL A 275 26.05 -11.29 7.84
N ASN A 276 26.66 -10.13 8.10
CA ASN A 276 27.55 -9.87 9.23
C ASN A 276 26.91 -8.96 10.29
N VAL A 277 25.61 -8.66 10.18
CA VAL A 277 24.89 -7.90 11.21
C VAL A 277 24.72 -8.71 12.50
N GLU A 278 24.75 -8.01 13.64
CA GLU A 278 24.57 -8.62 14.96
C GLU A 278 23.13 -8.43 15.47
N ILE A 279 22.61 -9.48 16.10
CA ILE A 279 21.25 -9.46 16.67
C ILE A 279 21.20 -8.48 17.84
N GLY A 280 20.21 -7.58 17.81
CA GLY A 280 19.98 -6.60 18.87
C GLY A 280 20.74 -5.28 18.70
N SER A 281 21.56 -5.16 17.66
CA SER A 281 22.25 -3.91 17.29
C SER A 281 21.42 -3.06 16.33
N TYR A 282 21.69 -1.76 16.35
CA TYR A 282 21.04 -0.78 15.49
C TYR A 282 21.95 -0.43 14.33
N TYR A 283 21.40 -0.45 13.12
CA TYR A 283 22.15 -0.11 11.93
C TYR A 283 21.43 0.92 11.07
N GLU A 284 22.23 1.70 10.37
CA GLU A 284 21.79 2.53 9.25
C GLU A 284 22.13 1.82 7.93
N PRO A 285 21.13 1.56 7.06
CA PRO A 285 21.37 0.86 5.82
C PRO A 285 22.06 1.77 4.79
N LEU A 286 23.10 1.21 4.18
CA LEU A 286 23.74 1.68 2.96
C LEU A 286 23.33 0.77 1.81
N ILE A 287 23.06 1.38 0.66
CA ILE A 287 22.62 0.65 -0.53
C ILE A 287 23.49 0.98 -1.73
N THR A 288 23.74 -0.04 -2.54
CA THR A 288 24.21 0.11 -3.93
C THR A 288 23.19 -0.58 -4.84
N ASN A 289 22.52 0.20 -5.69
CA ASN A 289 21.43 -0.27 -6.56
C ASN A 289 21.87 -0.39 -8.03
N TYR A 290 20.97 -0.90 -8.87
CA TYR A 290 21.21 -1.14 -10.29
C TYR A 290 20.82 0.03 -11.21
N TYR A 291 20.42 1.16 -10.64
CA TYR A 291 19.79 2.25 -11.39
C TYR A 291 20.75 3.38 -11.77
N ASP A 292 21.94 3.40 -11.18
CA ASP A 292 23.00 4.36 -11.48
C ASP A 292 24.18 3.71 -12.21
N ILE A 293 24.48 4.25 -13.41
CA ILE A 293 25.65 3.86 -14.20
C ILE A 293 26.81 4.78 -13.81
N GLU A 294 27.51 4.44 -12.73
CA GLU A 294 28.98 4.52 -12.51
C GLU A 294 29.28 4.31 -11.02
N TRP A 295 30.36 3.56 -10.77
CA TRP A 295 30.75 2.97 -9.49
C TRP A 295 30.95 4.02 -8.38
N GLU A 296 30.44 3.71 -7.18
CA GLU A 296 30.54 4.47 -5.91
C GLU A 296 29.49 5.58 -5.63
N ILE A 297 28.20 5.25 -5.68
CA ILE A 297 27.18 6.06 -4.99
C ILE A 297 26.55 5.23 -3.85
N PHE A 298 27.04 5.46 -2.63
CA PHE A 298 26.42 4.95 -1.41
C PHE A 298 25.31 5.89 -0.97
N TYR A 299 24.07 5.42 -0.97
CA TYR A 299 22.97 6.16 -0.35
C TYR A 299 22.86 5.77 1.11
N LYS A 300 23.10 6.75 1.98
CA LYS A 300 22.76 6.69 3.40
C LYS A 300 21.25 6.89 3.55
N CYS A 301 20.54 5.80 3.82
CA CYS A 301 19.12 5.86 4.14
C CYS A 301 18.97 6.19 5.63
N LEU A 302 18.39 7.34 5.96
CA LEU A 302 18.25 7.86 7.33
C LEU A 302 17.15 7.14 8.12
N ASP A 303 17.16 5.81 8.08
CA ASP A 303 16.25 4.94 8.83
C ASP A 303 17.08 3.99 9.70
N PHE A 304 16.83 3.99 11.01
CA PHE A 304 17.43 2.99 11.90
C PHE A 304 16.62 1.70 11.83
N THR A 305 17.28 0.61 11.47
CA THR A 305 16.67 -0.72 11.48
C THR A 305 17.27 -1.53 12.61
N ILE A 306 16.41 -2.08 13.48
CA ILE A 306 16.82 -3.15 14.40
C ILE A 306 16.83 -4.44 13.61
N MET A 307 17.98 -5.08 13.51
CA MET A 307 18.06 -6.40 12.91
C MET A 307 17.55 -7.44 13.92
N HIS A 308 16.26 -7.77 13.84
CA HIS A 308 15.71 -8.97 14.44
C HIS A 308 15.78 -10.12 13.43
N LEU A 309 16.88 -10.88 13.46
CA LEU A 309 16.95 -12.15 12.74
C LEU A 309 16.08 -13.17 13.47
N ASN A 310 14.82 -13.30 13.03
CA ASN A 310 14.06 -14.51 13.29
C ASN A 310 14.62 -15.61 12.37
N LEU A 311 15.62 -16.35 12.88
CA LEU A 311 15.97 -17.63 12.30
C LEU A 311 14.79 -18.57 12.56
N GLY A 312 13.85 -18.62 11.61
CA GLY A 312 12.81 -19.63 11.59
C GLY A 312 13.46 -21.00 11.50
N SER A 313 13.56 -21.70 12.63
CA SER A 313 13.83 -23.12 12.71
C SER A 313 12.55 -23.92 12.52
#